data_AF-A0A565C985-F1
#
_entry.id   AF-A0A565C985-F1
#
_cell.length_a   1.000
_cell.length_b   1.000
_cell.length_c   1.000
_cell.angle_alpha   90.00
_cell.angle_beta   90.00
_cell.angle_gamma   90.00
#
_symmetry.space_group_name_H-M   'P 1'
#
loop_
_entity.id
_entity.type
_entity.pdbx_description
1 polymer ?
#
loop_
_entity_poly.entity_id
_entity_poly.type
_entity_poly.pdbx_seq_one_letter_code
_entity_poly.pdbx_strand_id
1 'polypeptide(L)'
;MNEKGESWTIDLIHEPYSGRFYMKRGWTTFCAANGKKHGDLFTFKLVQNEETPALQLLPLNSDGLNKHEPSNNTRQGKCLEAKEKTSLLAYKRIVMKQSKETALKLTRKSIFLL
;
A
#
# COMPACT_ATOMS: atom_id res chain seq x y z
N MET A 1 6.03 7.96 -6.08
CA MET A 1 6.33 8.82 -7.26
C MET A 1 5.07 9.56 -7.65
N ASN A 2 5.16 10.84 -8.02
CA ASN A 2 4.03 11.61 -8.53
C ASN A 2 4.07 11.78 -10.06
N GLU A 3 3.11 12.54 -10.59
CA GLU A 3 3.00 12.87 -12.01
C GLU A 3 4.20 13.66 -12.56
N LYS A 4 4.89 14.42 -11.69
CA LYS A 4 6.09 15.18 -12.03
C LYS A 4 7.37 14.34 -11.99
N GLY A 5 7.26 13.04 -11.70
CA GLY A 5 8.41 12.14 -11.54
C GLY A 5 9.14 12.27 -10.21
N GLU A 6 8.64 13.09 -9.28
CA GLU A 6 9.22 13.28 -7.96
C GLU A 6 8.91 12.08 -7.06
N SER A 7 9.85 11.73 -6.18
CA SER A 7 9.75 10.58 -5.28
C SER A 7 9.95 10.99 -3.82
N TRP A 8 9.29 10.26 -2.92
CA TRP A 8 9.38 10.46 -1.48
C TRP A 8 9.46 9.11 -0.79
N THR A 9 10.34 9.01 0.19
CA THR A 9 10.42 7.87 1.10
C THR A 9 9.35 8.04 2.18
N ILE A 10 8.51 7.02 2.33
CA ILE A 10 7.44 6.97 3.33
C ILE A 10 7.60 5.67 4.11
N ASP A 11 7.54 5.77 5.43
CA ASP A 11 7.59 4.59 6.30
C ASP A 11 6.22 3.93 6.36
N LEU A 12 6.15 2.69 5.89
CA LEU A 12 4.94 1.88 5.97
C LEU A 12 5.03 0.94 7.18
N ILE A 13 4.25 1.24 8.22
CA ILE A 13 4.24 0.47 9.47
C ILE A 13 3.02 -0.43 9.50
N HIS A 14 3.26 -1.74 9.67
CA HIS A 14 2.22 -2.73 9.89
C HIS A 14 1.84 -2.80 11.38
N GLU A 15 0.56 -2.69 11.69
CA GLU A 15 0.00 -2.91 13.02
C GLU A 15 -0.63 -4.32 13.09
N PRO A 16 0.03 -5.29 13.75
CA PRO A 16 -0.38 -6.69 13.65
C PRO A 16 -1.77 -6.98 14.23
N TYR A 17 -2.17 -6.23 15.25
CA TYR A 17 -3.45 -6.46 15.94
C TYR A 17 -4.65 -6.05 15.10
N SER A 18 -4.56 -4.93 14.37
CA SER A 18 -5.64 -4.43 13.52
C SER A 18 -5.50 -4.88 12.07
N GLY A 19 -4.34 -5.41 11.67
CA GLY A 19 -4.00 -5.72 10.28
C GLY A 19 -3.84 -4.48 9.39
N ARG A 20 -3.78 -3.28 9.98
CA ARG A 20 -3.70 -2.02 9.24
C ARG A 20 -2.26 -1.64 8.94
N PHE A 21 -2.10 -0.87 7.88
CA PHE A 21 -0.85 -0.20 7.55
C PHE A 21 -1.00 1.30 7.75
N TYR A 22 0.02 1.90 8.36
CA TYR A 22 0.11 3.34 8.55
C TYR A 22 1.28 3.88 7.75
N MET A 23 1.03 4.97 7.02
CA MET A 23 2.09 5.77 6.43
C MET A 23 2.56 6.78 7.47
N LYS A 24 3.78 6.64 7.95
CA LYS A 24 4.46 7.62 8.81
C LYS A 24 5.62 8.24 8.04
N ARG A 25 6.18 9.33 8.59
CA ARG A 25 7.39 10.05 8.13
C ARG A 25 7.49 10.25 6.60
N GLY A 26 7.36 11.48 6.14
CA GLY A 26 7.36 11.79 4.71
C GLY A 26 5.96 11.79 4.06
N TRP A 27 4.94 11.27 4.74
CA TRP A 27 3.54 11.38 4.26
C TRP A 27 3.05 12.83 4.17
N THR A 28 3.31 13.64 5.21
CA THR A 28 2.88 15.04 5.23
C THR A 28 3.56 15.88 4.14
N THR A 29 4.86 15.66 3.92
CA THR A 29 5.61 16.35 2.86
C THR A 29 5.17 15.89 1.48
N PHE A 30 4.90 14.60 1.30
CA PHE A 30 4.29 14.07 0.08
C PHE A 30 2.94 14.74 -0.22
N CYS A 31 2.05 14.86 0.76
CA CYS A 31 0.75 15.52 0.57
C CYS A 31 0.92 16.98 0.16
N ALA A 32 1.78 17.73 0.86
CA ALA A 32 2.03 19.14 0.59
C ALA A 32 2.59 19.37 -0.83
N ALA A 33 3.57 18.56 -1.25
CA ALA A 33 4.18 18.69 -2.58
C ALA A 33 3.21 18.38 -3.73
N ASN A 34 2.23 17.52 -3.47
CA ASN A 34 1.17 17.19 -4.43
C ASN A 34 -0.08 18.08 -4.30
N GLY A 35 -0.03 19.13 -3.47
CA GLY A 35 -1.12 20.09 -3.28
C GLY A 35 -2.37 19.49 -2.64
N LYS A 36 -2.25 18.36 -1.94
CA LYS A 36 -3.36 17.60 -1.37
C LYS A 36 -3.71 18.10 0.02
N LYS A 37 -4.99 18.30 0.27
CA LYS A 37 -5.57 18.77 1.53
C LYS A 37 -6.28 17.64 2.27
N HIS A 38 -6.64 17.91 3.52
CA HIS A 38 -7.48 16.99 4.28
C HIS A 38 -8.82 16.78 3.56
N GLY A 39 -9.24 15.52 3.42
CA GLY A 39 -10.45 15.14 2.69
C GLY A 39 -10.21 14.82 1.20
N ASP A 40 -9.04 15.16 0.65
CA ASP A 40 -8.73 14.81 -0.74
C ASP A 40 -8.49 13.31 -0.89
N LEU A 41 -8.93 12.78 -2.02
CA LEU A 41 -8.71 11.40 -2.39
C LEU A 41 -7.37 11.22 -3.10
N PHE A 42 -6.76 10.07 -2.82
CA PHE A 42 -5.56 9.59 -3.47
C PHE A 42 -5.87 8.27 -4.18
N THR A 43 -5.38 8.16 -5.41
CA THR A 43 -5.37 6.89 -6.13
C THR A 43 -3.92 6.52 -6.37
N PHE A 44 -3.52 5.33 -5.91
CA PHE A 44 -2.16 4.83 -6.12
C PHE A 44 -2.18 3.55 -6.94
N LYS A 45 -1.18 3.40 -7.80
CA LYS A 45 -0.78 2.10 -8.37
C LYS A 45 0.42 1.59 -7.60
N LEU A 46 0.37 0.33 -7.19
CA LEU A 46 1.55 -0.38 -6.70
C LEU A 46 2.35 -0.86 -7.91
N VAL A 47 3.59 -0.41 -8.02
CA VAL A 47 4.53 -0.79 -9.07
C VAL A 47 5.61 -1.66 -8.44
N GLN A 48 5.81 -2.85 -8.98
CA GLN A 48 6.82 -3.78 -8.49
C GLN A 48 8.16 -3.46 -9.15
N ASN A 49 8.99 -2.66 -8.48
CA ASN A 49 10.33 -2.29 -8.93
C ASN A 49 11.35 -3.17 -8.22
N GLU A 50 11.37 -4.45 -8.60
CA GLU A 50 12.33 -5.45 -8.13
C GLU A 50 12.21 -5.80 -6.62
N GLU A 51 13.11 -5.29 -5.76
CA GLU A 51 13.15 -5.61 -4.33
C GLU A 51 12.21 -4.77 -3.47
N THR A 52 11.97 -3.50 -3.85
CA THR A 52 11.13 -2.58 -3.08
C THR A 52 9.96 -2.10 -3.93
N PRO A 53 8.71 -2.45 -3.58
CA PRO A 53 7.56 -1.98 -4.33
C PRO A 53 7.35 -0.47 -4.10
N ALA A 54 7.02 0.25 -5.17
CA ALA A 54 6.80 1.69 -5.14
C ALA A 54 5.32 2.02 -5.31
N LEU A 55 4.84 3.05 -4.60
CA LEU A 55 3.53 3.63 -4.83
C LEU A 55 3.64 4.79 -5.83
N GLN A 56 2.95 4.67 -6.96
CA GLN A 56 2.83 5.72 -7.95
C GLN A 56 1.46 6.40 -7.82
N LEU A 57 1.46 7.71 -7.62
CA LEU A 57 0.24 8.52 -7.60
C LEU A 57 -0.35 8.57 -9.02
N LEU A 58 -1.65 8.33 -9.12
CA LEU A 58 -2.40 8.45 -10.37
C LEU A 58 -3.19 9.77 -10.36
N PRO A 59 -3.37 10.39 -11.55
CA PRO A 59 -4.28 11.52 -11.70
C PRO A 59 -5.68 11.13 -11.27
N LEU A 60 -6.28 11.94 -10.42
CA LEU A 60 -7.69 11.82 -10.08
C LEU A 60 -8.46 12.73 -11.04
N ASN A 61 -8.99 12.16 -12.13
CA ASN A 61 -9.87 12.90 -13.03
C ASN A 61 -11.11 13.33 -12.23
N SER A 62 -11.34 14.63 -12.17
CA SER A 62 -12.35 15.28 -11.32
C SER A 62 -13.81 14.98 -11.71
N ASP A 63 -14.05 14.24 -12.78
CA ASP A 63 -15.39 14.13 -13.39
C ASP A 63 -16.38 13.27 -12.60
N GLY A 64 -15.99 12.70 -11.46
CA GLY A 64 -16.81 11.76 -10.70
C GLY A 64 -17.32 12.23 -9.33
N LEU A 65 -16.85 13.35 -8.78
CA LEU A 65 -17.23 13.76 -7.42
C LEU A 65 -17.96 15.11 -7.42
N ASN A 66 -19.27 15.03 -7.68
CA ASN A 66 -20.17 16.11 -7.33
C ASN A 66 -20.03 16.45 -5.85
N LYS A 67 -19.98 17.76 -5.62
CA LYS A 67 -19.89 18.49 -4.35
C LYS A 67 -20.73 17.86 -3.23
N HIS A 68 -20.13 17.69 -2.06
CA HIS A 68 -20.89 17.81 -0.81
C HIS A 68 -20.09 18.64 0.19
N GLU A 69 -20.72 19.70 0.67
CA GLU A 69 -20.25 20.61 1.72
C GLU A 69 -20.02 19.88 3.05
N PRO A 70 -19.22 20.48 3.97
CA PRO A 70 -18.82 19.83 5.21
C PRO A 70 -19.94 19.95 6.26
N SER A 71 -20.65 18.84 6.53
CA SER A 71 -21.51 18.73 7.71
C SER A 71 -20.82 17.89 8.77
N ASN A 72 -20.46 18.57 9.85
CA ASN A 72 -20.20 18.08 11.20
C ASN A 72 -21.05 16.85 11.64
N ASN A 73 -20.46 15.66 11.72
CA ASN A 73 -20.63 14.83 12.92
C ASN A 73 -19.55 13.74 13.05
N THR A 74 -19.33 13.41 14.30
CA THR A 74 -18.35 12.48 14.86
C THR A 74 -18.67 11.02 14.50
N ARG A 75 -17.59 10.27 14.17
CA ARG A 75 -17.46 8.80 14.21
C ARG A 75 -18.38 7.98 13.29
N GLN A 76 -17.83 7.59 12.12
CA GLN A 76 -17.72 6.20 11.63
C GLN A 76 -17.42 6.22 10.13
N GLY A 77 -16.13 6.16 9.77
CA GLY A 77 -15.77 5.72 8.43
C GLY A 77 -15.97 4.20 8.37
N LYS A 78 -17.04 3.74 7.69
CA LYS A 78 -17.18 2.31 7.35
C LYS A 78 -15.95 1.88 6.54
N CYS A 79 -15.24 0.88 7.08
CA CYS A 79 -14.11 0.24 6.43
C CYS A 79 -14.61 -0.58 5.22
N LEU A 80 -13.85 -0.59 4.13
CA LEU A 80 -14.19 -1.25 2.87
C LEU A 80 -14.08 -2.79 3.02
N GLU A 81 -15.15 -3.43 3.50
CA GLU A 81 -15.16 -4.85 3.88
C GLU A 81 -15.16 -5.86 2.71
N ALA A 82 -14.93 -5.45 1.46
CA ALA A 82 -15.01 -6.34 0.30
C ALA A 82 -13.67 -6.67 -0.41
N LYS A 83 -12.51 -6.24 0.12
CA LYS A 83 -11.18 -6.51 -0.50
C LYS A 83 -10.20 -7.28 0.40
N GLU A 84 -10.52 -7.47 1.68
CA GLU A 84 -9.59 -8.07 2.65
C GLU A 84 -9.38 -9.58 2.42
N LYS A 85 -10.42 -10.34 2.08
CA LYS A 85 -10.30 -11.80 1.86
C LYS A 85 -9.40 -12.12 0.67
N THR A 86 -9.54 -11.38 -0.43
CA THR A 86 -8.74 -11.56 -1.65
C THR A 86 -7.28 -11.16 -1.43
N SER A 87 -7.04 -10.06 -0.71
CA SER A 87 -5.71 -9.60 -0.34
C SER A 87 -5.01 -10.55 0.64
N LEU A 88 -5.72 -11.12 1.62
CA LEU A 88 -5.16 -12.12 2.53
C LEU A 88 -4.83 -13.42 1.78
N LEU A 89 -5.66 -13.83 0.82
CA LEU A 89 -5.38 -15.01 -0.01
C LEU A 89 -4.17 -14.78 -0.91
N ALA A 90 -4.07 -13.59 -1.53
CA ALA A 90 -2.91 -13.20 -2.34
C ALA A 90 -1.64 -13.15 -1.48
N TYR A 91 -1.71 -12.57 -0.30
CA TYR A 91 -0.60 -12.49 0.66
C TYR A 91 -0.17 -13.88 1.16
N LYS A 92 -1.13 -14.72 1.59
CA LYS A 92 -0.86 -16.11 1.99
C LYS A 92 -0.21 -16.90 0.85
N ARG A 93 -0.63 -16.71 -0.40
CA ARG A 93 0.02 -17.35 -1.56
C ARG A 93 1.46 -16.89 -1.75
N ILE A 94 1.74 -15.59 -1.63
CA ILE A 94 3.08 -15.01 -1.81
C ILE A 94 4.03 -15.53 -0.71
N VAL A 95 3.64 -15.41 0.56
CA VAL A 95 4.48 -15.83 1.70
C VAL A 95 4.71 -17.34 1.70
N MET A 96 3.67 -18.14 1.45
CA MET A 96 3.79 -19.60 1.40
C MET A 96 4.64 -20.06 0.21
N LYS A 97 4.58 -19.36 -0.94
CA LYS A 97 5.42 -19.67 -2.11
C LYS A 97 6.89 -19.36 -1.82
N GLN A 98 7.20 -18.21 -1.23
CA GLN A 98 8.56 -17.85 -0.81
C GLN A 98 9.11 -18.84 0.23
N SER A 99 8.31 -19.24 1.22
CA SER A 99 8.71 -20.24 2.22
C SER A 99 9.07 -21.59 1.58
N LYS A 100 8.27 -22.08 0.62
CA LYS A 100 8.54 -23.33 -0.12
C LYS A 100 9.78 -23.23 -1.01
N GLU A 101 9.99 -22.12 -1.71
CA GLU A 101 11.18 -21.91 -2.55
C GLU A 101 12.47 -21.85 -1.72
N THR A 102 12.44 -21.20 -0.55
CA THR A 102 13.56 -21.16 0.38
C THR A 102 13.86 -22.55 0.95
N ALA A 103 12.84 -23.32 1.35
CA ALA A 103 13.01 -24.69 1.81
C ALA A 103 13.63 -25.58 0.71
N LEU A 104 13.15 -25.50 -0.53
CA LEU A 104 13.69 -26.26 -1.66
C LEU A 104 15.16 -25.92 -1.95
N LYS A 105 15.53 -24.64 -1.88
CA LYS A 105 16.93 -24.21 -2.05
C LYS A 105 17.84 -24.75 -0.96
N LEU A 106 17.38 -24.75 0.30
CA LEU A 106 18.12 -25.32 1.43
C LEU A 106 18.30 -26.84 1.30
N THR A 107 17.24 -27.56 0.91
CA THR A 107 17.32 -29.02 0.71
C THR A 107 18.26 -29.39 -0.43
N ARG A 108 18.19 -28.68 -1.57
CA ARG A 108 19.14 -28.89 -2.68
C ARG A 108 20.57 -28.61 -2.24
N LYS A 109 20.82 -27.51 -1.55
CA LYS A 109 22.16 -27.17 -1.03
C LYS A 109 22.69 -28.24 -0.07
N SER A 110 21.82 -28.84 0.75
CA SER A 110 22.20 -29.93 1.67
C SER A 110 22.47 -31.26 0.96
N ILE A 111 21.84 -31.53 -0.19
CA ILE A 111 22.09 -32.74 -1.00
C ILE A 111 23.42 -32.65 -1.74
N PHE A 112 23.84 -31.45 -2.17
CA PHE A 112 25.13 -31.24 -2.86
C PHE A 112 26.35 -31.15 -1.91
N LEU A 113 26.13 -31.12 -0.59
CA LEU A 113 27.19 -31.06 0.43
C LEU A 113 27.43 -32.42 1.13
N LEU A 114 26.81 -33.50 0.65
CA LEU A 114 27.08 -34.91 0.99
C LEU A 114 27.77 -35.59 -0.19
#